data_AF-A0A9E3Z965-F1
#
_entry.id   AF-A0A9E3Z965-F1
#
_cell.length_a   1.000
_cell.length_b   1.000
_cell.length_c   1.000
_cell.angle_alpha   90.00
_cell.angle_beta   90.00
_cell.angle_gamma   90.00
#
_symmetry.space_group_name_H-M   'P 1'
#
loop_
_entity.id
_entity.type
_entity.pdbx_description
1 polymer ?
#
loop_
_entity_poly.entity_id
_entity_poly.type
_entity_poly.pdbx_seq_one_letter_code
_entity_poly.pdbx_strand_id
1 'polypeptide(L)'
;MPASALSSECLHDDAAAMAHLEAVLWPNGPVCPHCGAMDRIYALKGKSTRMGLRKCGHCRKPFTVTVGTIFERSKVPLHKWMQAFCLMTCSKKGISSHQLHRILGVTYKTAW
;
A
#
# COMPACT_ATOMS: atom_id res chain seq x y z
N MET A 1 17.07 -18.21 9.78
CA MET A 1 16.18 -18.94 8.85
C MET A 1 15.39 -17.89 8.09
N PRO A 2 15.52 -17.73 6.77
CA PRO A 2 14.64 -16.83 6.04
C PRO A 2 13.21 -17.37 6.12
N ALA A 3 12.29 -16.57 6.64
CA ALA A 3 10.87 -16.90 6.61
C ALA A 3 10.40 -16.94 5.15
N SER A 4 9.45 -17.81 4.84
CA SER A 4 8.85 -17.88 3.51
C SER A 4 8.27 -16.51 3.14
N ALA A 5 8.50 -16.04 1.90
CA ALA A 5 7.93 -14.77 1.44
C ALA A 5 6.40 -14.71 1.61
N LEU A 6 5.74 -15.87 1.50
CA LEU A 6 4.31 -16.06 1.67
C LEU A 6 3.82 -15.94 3.12
N SER A 7 4.69 -16.07 4.12
CA SER A 7 4.34 -15.92 5.55
C SER A 7 4.41 -14.47 6.04
N SER A 8 4.72 -13.52 5.15
CA SER A 8 4.83 -12.11 5.53
C SER A 8 3.48 -11.55 5.97
N GLU A 9 3.47 -10.78 7.07
CA GLU A 9 2.25 -10.21 7.65
C GLU A 9 1.59 -9.19 6.70
N CYS A 10 2.38 -8.49 5.87
CA CYS A 10 1.87 -7.54 4.86
C CYS A 10 0.99 -8.17 3.78
N LEU A 11 1.03 -9.50 3.64
CA LEU A 11 0.17 -10.23 2.70
C LEU A 11 -1.21 -10.53 3.30
N HIS A 12 -1.38 -10.47 4.61
CA HIS A 12 -2.58 -10.92 5.30
C HIS A 12 -3.32 -9.79 6.03
N ASP A 13 -2.61 -8.73 6.41
CA ASP A 13 -3.17 -7.61 7.16
C ASP A 13 -2.95 -6.25 6.45
N ASP A 14 -4.00 -5.42 6.44
CA ASP A 14 -3.96 -4.12 5.78
C ASP A 14 -3.08 -3.11 6.54
N ALA A 15 -2.97 -3.21 7.86
CA ALA A 15 -2.11 -2.33 8.65
C ALA A 15 -0.64 -2.68 8.43
N ALA A 16 -0.30 -3.98 8.40
CA ALA A 16 1.02 -4.46 8.04
C ALA A 16 1.38 -4.09 6.58
N ALA A 17 0.43 -4.17 5.64
CA ALA A 17 0.63 -3.74 4.26
C ALA A 17 0.93 -2.24 4.16
N MET A 18 0.21 -1.40 4.93
CA MET A 18 0.50 0.04 5.01
C MET A 18 1.90 0.31 5.56
N ALA A 19 2.29 -0.34 6.66
CA ALA A 19 3.60 -0.18 7.26
C ALA A 19 4.73 -0.60 6.29
N HIS A 20 4.51 -1.68 5.54
CA HIS A 20 5.44 -2.10 4.49
C HIS A 20 5.56 -1.07 3.38
N LEU A 21 4.44 -0.49 2.91
CA LEU A 21 4.47 0.58 1.93
C LEU A 21 5.17 1.84 2.45
N GLU A 22 4.97 2.20 3.72
CA GLU A 22 5.69 3.33 4.34
C GLU A 22 7.19 3.10 4.32
N ALA A 23 7.65 1.90 4.68
CA ALA A 23 9.07 1.56 4.67
C ALA A 23 9.68 1.60 3.27
N VAL A 24 8.95 1.17 2.25
CA VAL A 24 9.43 1.12 0.86
C VAL A 24 9.42 2.51 0.20
N LEU A 25 8.33 3.27 0.35
CA LEU A 25 8.18 4.58 -0.31
C LEU A 25 8.92 5.69 0.40
N TRP A 26 9.06 5.60 1.73
CA TRP A 26 9.62 6.65 2.58
C TRP A 26 10.76 6.14 3.45
N PRO A 27 11.87 5.64 2.86
CA PRO A 27 13.02 5.17 3.63
C PRO A 27 13.66 6.30 4.46
N ASN A 28 13.61 7.54 3.95
CA ASN A 28 14.18 8.74 4.58
C ASN A 28 13.13 9.60 5.29
N GLY A 29 11.90 9.10 5.46
CA GLY A 29 10.79 9.83 6.07
C GLY A 29 9.70 10.26 5.08
N PRO A 30 8.53 10.67 5.59
CA PRO A 30 7.36 10.93 4.78
C PRO A 30 7.57 12.16 3.89
N VAL A 31 7.12 12.07 2.63
CA VAL A 31 7.14 13.18 1.67
C VAL A 31 5.71 13.55 1.33
N CYS A 32 5.36 14.83 1.39
CA CYS A 32 4.02 15.27 1.02
C CYS A 32 3.82 15.19 -0.50
N PRO A 33 2.84 14.43 -1.01
CA PRO A 33 2.59 14.29 -2.45
C PRO A 33 2.01 15.57 -3.09
N HIS A 34 1.53 16.53 -2.29
CA HIS A 34 0.96 17.77 -2.81
C HIS A 34 1.97 18.90 -3.01
N CYS A 35 2.97 19.00 -2.13
CA CYS A 35 3.91 20.12 -2.12
C CYS A 35 5.38 19.70 -2.05
N GLY A 36 5.68 18.39 -1.99
CA GLY A 36 7.06 17.87 -1.92
C GLY A 36 7.79 18.15 -0.61
N ALA A 37 7.16 18.83 0.35
CA ALA A 37 7.78 19.12 1.64
C ALA A 37 7.99 17.82 2.43
N MET A 38 9.17 17.68 3.03
CA MET A 38 9.55 16.59 3.94
C MET A 38 9.44 17.01 5.42
N ASP A 39 9.40 18.32 5.68
CA ASP A 39 9.34 18.89 7.01
C ASP A 39 7.90 19.10 7.52
N ARG A 40 7.73 19.06 8.85
CA ARG A 40 6.47 19.31 9.56
C ARG A 40 5.30 18.43 9.08
N ILE A 41 5.54 17.12 8.95
CA ILE A 41 4.48 16.14 8.67
C ILE A 41 4.05 15.48 9.98
N TYR A 42 2.76 15.58 10.29
CA TYR A 42 2.18 15.05 11.52
C TYR A 42 1.32 13.82 11.23
N ALA A 43 1.52 12.74 11.97
CA ALA A 43 0.61 11.60 11.94
C ALA A 43 -0.66 11.94 12.73
N LEU A 44 -1.83 11.88 12.08
CA LEU A 44 -3.11 12.08 12.72
C LEU A 44 -3.58 10.73 13.28
N LYS A 45 -3.52 10.58 14.61
CA LYS A 45 -4.02 9.39 15.32
C LYS A 45 -5.31 9.74 16.05
N GLY A 46 -6.42 9.82 15.30
CA GLY A 46 -7.76 10.05 15.86
C GLY A 46 -8.66 8.81 15.74
N LYS A 47 -9.62 8.64 16.64
CA LYS A 47 -10.57 7.50 16.62
C LYS A 47 -11.45 7.44 15.37
N SER A 48 -11.73 8.58 14.72
CA SER A 48 -12.45 8.66 13.43
C SER A 48 -11.53 8.79 12.21
N THR A 49 -10.22 8.74 12.42
CA THR A 49 -9.24 9.02 11.38
C THR A 49 -8.89 7.74 10.63
N ARG A 50 -8.90 7.81 9.29
CA ARG A 50 -8.48 6.69 8.44
C ARG A 50 -7.05 6.26 8.77
N MET A 51 -6.80 4.96 8.72
CA MET A 51 -5.49 4.38 9.00
C MET A 51 -4.38 5.04 8.13
N GLY A 52 -3.27 5.39 8.77
CA GLY A 52 -2.11 6.01 8.08
C GLY A 52 -2.29 7.47 7.65
N LEU A 53 -3.31 8.19 8.14
CA LEU A 53 -3.49 9.59 7.77
C LEU A 53 -2.37 10.48 8.33
N ARG A 54 -1.73 11.22 7.44
CA ARG A 54 -0.74 12.23 7.76
C ARG A 54 -1.23 13.60 7.31
N LYS A 55 -0.81 14.67 7.99
CA LYS A 55 -1.09 16.05 7.62
C LYS A 55 0.21 16.78 7.40
N CYS A 56 0.32 17.44 6.26
CA CYS A 56 1.43 18.33 6.00
C CYS A 56 1.19 19.68 6.68
N GLY A 57 2.16 20.19 7.43
CA GLY A 57 2.10 21.52 8.04
C GLY A 57 2.15 22.66 7.02
N HIS A 58 2.77 22.45 5.86
CA HIS A 58 2.94 23.47 4.83
C HIS A 58 1.66 23.69 4.01
N CYS A 59 1.14 22.63 3.38
CA CYS A 59 -0.08 22.73 2.58
C CYS A 59 -1.37 22.50 3.39
N ARG A 60 -1.27 22.11 4.67
CA ARG A 60 -2.39 21.79 5.59
C ARG A 60 -3.35 20.69 5.10
N LYS A 61 -3.06 20.04 3.97
CA LYS A 61 -3.86 18.97 3.40
C LYS A 61 -3.52 17.62 4.06
N PRO A 62 -4.53 16.78 4.35
CA PRO A 62 -4.31 15.42 4.80
C PRO A 62 -3.99 14.50 3.61
N PHE A 63 -3.04 13.58 3.79
CA PHE A 63 -2.65 12.58 2.80
C PHE A 63 -2.33 11.25 3.48
N THR A 64 -2.33 10.16 2.71
CA THR A 64 -1.84 8.84 3.15
C THR A 64 -0.70 8.41 2.23
N VAL A 65 -0.01 7.35 2.62
CA VAL A 65 0.98 6.62 1.81
C VAL A 65 0.45 6.25 0.43
N THR A 66 -0.85 6.02 0.33
CA THR A 66 -1.52 5.66 -0.93
C THR A 66 -1.73 6.83 -1.89
N VAL A 67 -1.65 8.09 -1.43
CA VAL A 67 -1.86 9.27 -2.28
C VAL A 67 -0.65 9.48 -3.18
N GLY A 68 -0.88 9.62 -4.49
CA GLY A 68 0.19 9.69 -5.50
C GLY A 68 0.73 8.32 -5.94
N THR A 69 0.08 7.22 -5.53
CA THR A 69 0.44 5.86 -5.93
C THR A 69 -0.71 5.18 -6.68
N ILE A 70 -0.43 4.02 -7.27
CA ILE A 70 -1.45 3.15 -7.88
C ILE A 70 -2.55 2.70 -6.92
N PHE A 71 -2.34 2.82 -5.61
CA PHE A 71 -3.35 2.48 -4.59
C PHE A 71 -4.35 3.62 -4.37
N GLU A 72 -4.13 4.79 -4.97
CA GLU A 72 -5.00 5.94 -4.81
C GLU A 72 -6.41 5.63 -5.33
N ARG A 73 -7.40 5.81 -4.46
CA ARG A 73 -8.83 5.50 -4.71
C ARG A 73 -9.15 4.04 -5.03
N SER A 74 -8.20 3.13 -4.87
CA SER A 74 -8.47 1.70 -5.06
C SER A 74 -9.44 1.20 -3.97
N LYS A 75 -10.47 0.46 -4.38
CA LYS A 75 -11.42 -0.21 -3.46
C LYS A 75 -10.95 -1.60 -3.05
N VAL A 76 -9.82 -2.05 -3.59
CA VAL A 76 -9.21 -3.34 -3.30
C VAL A 76 -8.40 -3.19 -2.01
N PRO A 77 -8.55 -4.10 -1.02
CA PRO A 77 -7.75 -4.10 0.19
C PRO A 77 -6.25 -4.11 -0.12
N LEU A 78 -5.46 -3.46 0.74
CA LEU A 78 -4.04 -3.23 0.48
C LEU A 78 -3.23 -4.53 0.55
N HIS A 79 -3.59 -5.45 1.44
CA HIS A 79 -2.95 -6.77 1.53
C HIS A 79 -3.12 -7.58 0.23
N LYS A 80 -4.26 -7.47 -0.45
CA LYS A 80 -4.48 -8.14 -1.75
C LYS A 80 -3.58 -7.59 -2.84
N TRP A 81 -3.29 -6.29 -2.81
CA TRP A 81 -2.29 -5.69 -3.68
C TRP A 81 -0.89 -6.25 -3.39
N MET A 82 -0.51 -6.40 -2.12
CA MET A 82 0.78 -7.01 -1.77
C MET A 82 0.87 -8.46 -2.28
N GLN A 83 -0.20 -9.24 -2.15
CA GLN A 83 -0.28 -10.59 -2.73
C GLN A 83 -0.15 -10.56 -4.26
N ALA A 84 -0.82 -9.63 -4.94
CA ALA A 84 -0.71 -9.47 -6.39
C ALA A 84 0.75 -9.20 -6.80
N PHE A 85 1.45 -8.28 -6.14
CA PHE A 85 2.87 -8.01 -6.44
C PHE A 85 3.74 -9.22 -6.17
N CYS A 86 3.55 -9.90 -5.03
CA CYS A 86 4.31 -11.10 -4.72
C CYS A 86 4.14 -12.18 -5.80
N LEU A 87 2.93 -12.41 -6.29
CA LEU A 87 2.66 -13.38 -7.35
C LEU A 87 3.30 -12.97 -8.68
N MET A 88 3.29 -11.68 -9.00
CA MET A 88 3.90 -11.15 -10.21
C MET A 88 5.43 -11.23 -10.16
N THR A 89 6.06 -10.91 -9.03
CA THR A 89 7.53 -10.91 -8.88
C THR A 89 8.10 -12.31 -8.69
N CYS A 90 7.35 -13.23 -8.08
CA CYS A 90 7.78 -14.63 -7.92
C CYS A 90 7.59 -15.46 -9.19
N SER A 91 6.77 -15.03 -10.16
CA SER A 91 6.54 -15.77 -11.40
C SER A 91 7.48 -15.34 -12.52
N LYS A 92 8.37 -16.25 -12.94
CA LYS A 92 9.29 -16.03 -14.07
C LYS A 92 8.58 -15.71 -15.41
N LYS A 93 7.35 -16.19 -15.60
CA LYS A 93 6.58 -16.02 -16.85
C LYS A 93 5.42 -15.02 -16.72
N GLY A 94 5.34 -14.30 -15.59
CA GLY A 94 4.16 -13.50 -15.24
C GLY A 94 2.98 -14.38 -14.82
N ILE A 95 1.86 -13.74 -14.50
CA ILE A 95 0.62 -14.41 -14.09
C ILE A 95 -0.53 -13.93 -14.96
N SER A 96 -1.38 -14.85 -15.41
CA SER A 96 -2.57 -14.47 -16.18
C SER A 96 -3.56 -13.71 -15.29
N SER A 97 -4.23 -12.69 -15.81
CA SER A 97 -5.34 -12.01 -15.12
C SER A 97 -6.44 -12.99 -14.69
N HIS A 98 -6.66 -14.06 -15.48
CA HIS A 98 -7.57 -15.15 -15.13
C HIS A 98 -7.12 -15.97 -13.92
N GLN A 99 -5.82 -16.09 -13.70
CA GLN A 99 -5.26 -16.78 -12.56
C GLN A 99 -5.22 -15.87 -11.32
N LEU A 100 -4.87 -14.60 -11.52
CA LEU A 100 -4.79 -13.59 -10.46
C LEU A 100 -6.16 -13.39 -9.79
N HIS A 101 -7.26 -13.27 -10.56
CA HIS A 101 -8.59 -13.10 -9.95
C HIS A 101 -9.03 -14.33 -9.14
N ARG A 102 -8.65 -15.54 -9.55
CA ARG A 102 -8.98 -16.79 -8.85
C ARG A 102 -8.22 -16.89 -7.52
N ILE A 103 -6.95 -16.52 -7.52
CA ILE A 103 -6.10 -16.58 -6.33
C ILE A 103 -6.51 -15.50 -5.32
N LEU A 104 -6.68 -14.25 -5.75
CA LEU A 104 -7.00 -13.14 -4.85
C LEU A 104 -8.49 -13.04 -4.48
N GLY A 105 -9.35 -13.84 -5.12
CA GLY A 105 -10.80 -13.76 -4.97
C GLY A 105 -11.35 -12.38 -5.32
N VAL A 106 -10.82 -11.75 -6.38
CA VAL A 106 -11.29 -10.46 -6.89
C VAL A 106 -12.04 -10.65 -8.20
N THR A 107 -12.75 -9.63 -8.65
CA THR A 107 -13.44 -9.71 -9.95
C THR A 107 -12.43 -9.72 -11.10
N TYR A 108 -12.79 -10.32 -12.24
CA TYR A 108 -11.93 -10.26 -13.42
C TYR A 108 -11.64 -8.81 -13.86
N LYS A 109 -12.65 -7.92 -13.77
CA LYS A 109 -12.52 -6.50 -14.10
C LYS A 109 -11.51 -5.74 -13.23
N THR A 110 -11.21 -6.23 -12.03
CA THR A 110 -10.19 -5.65 -11.15
C THR A 110 -8.80 -6.22 -11.40
N ALA A 111 -8.70 -7.33 -12.12
CA ALA A 111 -7.44 -8.01 -12.45
C ALA A 111 -6.94 -7.72 -13.89
N TRP A 112 -7.75 -7.03 -14.70
CA TRP A 112 -7.46 -6.63 -16.08
C TRP A 112 -7.37 -5.11 -16.20
#